data_AF-A0A928ECB0-F1
#
_entry.id   AF-A0A928ECB0-F1
#
_cell.length_a   1.000
_cell.length_b   1.000
_cell.length_c   1.000
_cell.angle_alpha   90.00
_cell.angle_beta   90.00
_cell.angle_gamma   90.00
#
_symmetry.space_group_name_H-M   'P 1'
#
loop_
_entity.id
_entity.type
_entity.pdbx_description
1 polymer ?
#
loop_
_entity_poly.entity_id
_entity_poly.type
_entity_poly.pdbx_seq_one_letter_code
_entity_poly.pdbx_strand_id
1 'polypeptide(L)'
;METINENTLGNASSSQEQGSFDYSFVDTVARIARYDDFLSAPQITEVSPAPTHTFIENLTVAIYSQAQQMGGKVPYTIIREVSENFIHAQFKEIIVSILDKGNTIRFADQGPGIEKKDKAQLPGFSSATTQMKEYIRGVGSGLPIVREYLNSSHGTITIEDNLTTGAVITISLSQNRTTDPAQGKTRIPVPFLNDRQRQIINLLSIEDALGVTEITNLLNIPLSSTHKALVELEEAGIVEKTARQKRILTQYGKEISSTLS
;
A
#
# COMPACT_ATOMS: atom_id res chain seq x y z
N MET A 1 35.13 -32.70 -57.70
CA MET A 1 33.76 -32.37 -58.15
C MET A 1 32.87 -33.39 -57.48
N GLU A 2 32.25 -33.04 -56.35
CA GLU A 2 31.09 -33.78 -55.80
C GLU A 2 30.43 -32.93 -54.71
N THR A 3 29.31 -32.32 -55.12
CA THR A 3 28.08 -31.93 -54.42
C THR A 3 28.10 -31.54 -52.94
N ILE A 4 27.75 -30.26 -52.76
CA ILE A 4 27.15 -29.59 -51.59
C ILE A 4 25.87 -30.33 -51.15
N ASN A 5 25.66 -30.46 -49.85
CA ASN A 5 24.34 -30.72 -49.27
C ASN A 5 24.11 -29.77 -48.09
N GLU A 6 23.29 -28.75 -48.33
CA GLU A 6 22.72 -27.89 -47.31
C GLU A 6 21.54 -28.59 -46.61
N ASN A 7 21.24 -28.09 -45.42
CA ASN A 7 19.94 -28.14 -44.73
C ASN A 7 19.74 -29.23 -43.66
N THR A 8 20.15 -28.90 -42.43
CA THR A 8 19.39 -29.24 -41.22
C THR A 8 19.41 -28.06 -40.26
N LEU A 9 18.42 -27.19 -40.42
CA LEU A 9 17.90 -26.32 -39.37
C LEU A 9 17.44 -27.18 -38.18
N GLY A 10 18.15 -27.09 -37.07
CA GLY A 10 17.71 -27.54 -35.76
C GLY A 10 17.76 -26.34 -34.82
N ASN A 11 16.73 -25.50 -34.90
CA ASN A 11 16.46 -24.43 -33.96
C ASN A 11 16.42 -25.02 -32.54
N ALA A 12 17.48 -24.81 -31.76
CA ALA A 12 17.44 -24.97 -30.31
C ALA A 12 16.67 -23.77 -29.73
N SER A 13 15.37 -23.69 -30.03
CA SER A 13 14.44 -22.94 -29.23
C SER A 13 14.29 -23.71 -27.93
N SER A 14 15.07 -23.30 -26.92
CA SER A 14 14.82 -23.63 -25.52
C SER A 14 13.46 -23.04 -25.14
N SER A 15 12.39 -23.76 -25.48
CA SER A 15 11.09 -23.60 -24.85
C SER A 15 11.28 -23.94 -23.39
N GLN A 16 11.42 -22.90 -22.56
CA GLN A 16 11.23 -23.01 -21.13
C GLN A 16 9.83 -23.59 -20.92
N GLU A 17 9.75 -24.87 -20.59
CA GLU A 17 8.56 -25.46 -20.01
C GLU A 17 8.30 -24.68 -18.71
N GLN A 18 7.35 -23.74 -18.77
CA GLN A 18 6.73 -23.18 -17.57
C GLN A 18 6.01 -24.34 -16.89
N GLY A 19 6.70 -24.98 -15.94
CA GLY A 19 6.08 -25.97 -15.06
C GLY A 19 4.83 -25.36 -14.43
N SER A 20 3.70 -26.06 -14.56
CA SER A 20 2.44 -25.68 -13.89
C SER A 20 2.71 -25.48 -12.40
N PHE A 21 2.40 -24.30 -11.87
CA PHE A 21 2.48 -24.05 -10.43
C PHE A 21 1.51 -24.98 -9.70
N ASP A 22 1.96 -25.61 -8.60
CA ASP A 22 1.14 -26.46 -7.77
C ASP A 22 0.40 -25.60 -6.72
N TYR A 23 -0.93 -25.52 -6.86
CA TYR A 23 -1.79 -24.77 -5.96
C TYR A 23 -2.29 -25.60 -4.77
N SER A 24 -1.87 -26.84 -4.60
CA SER A 24 -2.36 -27.71 -3.51
C SER A 24 -1.80 -27.34 -2.14
N PHE A 25 -0.60 -26.76 -2.11
CA PHE A 25 0.13 -26.44 -0.89
C PHE A 25 0.85 -25.09 -1.01
N VAL A 26 0.81 -24.30 0.07
CA VAL A 26 1.56 -23.05 0.18
C VAL A 26 2.80 -23.32 1.01
N ASP A 27 3.97 -23.20 0.39
CA ASP A 27 5.29 -23.46 0.99
C ASP A 27 5.94 -22.21 1.61
N THR A 28 5.37 -21.03 1.38
CA THR A 28 5.84 -19.76 1.93
C THR A 28 5.27 -19.48 3.32
N VAL A 29 5.98 -18.62 4.06
CA VAL A 29 5.51 -18.05 5.32
C VAL A 29 4.88 -16.70 5.04
N ALA A 30 3.67 -16.45 5.54
CA ALA A 30 3.11 -15.10 5.55
C ALA A 30 3.44 -14.37 6.85
N ARG A 31 3.71 -13.07 6.77
CA ARG A 31 4.02 -12.22 7.92
C ARG A 31 2.95 -11.16 8.12
N ILE A 32 2.41 -11.07 9.32
CA ILE A 32 1.45 -10.06 9.73
C ILE A 32 2.15 -9.09 10.67
N ALA A 33 2.29 -7.84 10.25
CA ALA A 33 2.88 -6.76 11.02
C ALA A 33 1.78 -5.88 11.63
N ARG A 34 1.70 -5.86 12.96
CA ARG A 34 0.77 -5.03 13.71
C ARG A 34 1.47 -3.76 14.19
N TYR A 35 0.89 -2.61 13.84
CA TYR A 35 1.41 -1.30 14.22
C TYR A 35 0.49 -0.67 15.28
N ASP A 36 0.98 -0.61 16.52
CA ASP A 36 0.28 0.06 17.62
C ASP A 36 0.56 1.58 17.56
N ASP A 37 1.81 1.96 17.32
CA ASP A 37 2.27 3.29 16.92
C ASP A 37 3.40 3.16 15.88
N PHE A 38 3.66 4.23 15.11
CA PHE A 38 4.69 4.23 14.06
C PHE A 38 6.11 4.47 14.60
N LEU A 39 6.27 4.66 15.91
CA LEU A 39 7.54 4.95 16.56
C LEU A 39 8.18 3.67 17.14
N SER A 40 7.38 2.63 17.32
CA SER A 40 7.77 1.33 17.86
C SER A 40 7.93 0.29 16.75
N ALA A 41 8.73 -0.74 17.01
CA ALA A 41 8.82 -1.88 16.11
C ALA A 41 7.46 -2.60 16.03
N PRO A 42 7.02 -3.01 14.83
CA PRO A 42 5.75 -3.72 14.69
C PRO A 42 5.82 -5.10 15.35
N GLN A 43 4.69 -5.55 15.88
CA GLN A 43 4.57 -6.92 16.36
C GLN A 43 4.35 -7.84 15.16
N ILE A 44 5.26 -8.79 14.95
CA ILE A 44 5.21 -9.72 13.81
C ILE A 44 4.61 -11.05 14.25
N THR A 45 3.58 -11.50 13.54
CA THR A 45 3.03 -12.85 13.62
C THR A 45 3.27 -13.57 12.31
N GLU A 46 3.78 -14.80 12.37
CA GLU A 46 3.99 -15.63 11.19
C GLU A 46 2.86 -16.66 11.02
N VAL A 47 2.45 -16.90 9.78
CA VAL A 47 1.53 -17.97 9.40
C VAL A 47 2.32 -19.02 8.64
N SER A 48 2.38 -20.23 9.20
CA SER A 48 3.19 -21.32 8.66
C SER A 48 2.63 -21.90 7.35
N PRO A 49 3.49 -22.51 6.52
CA PRO A 49 3.09 -23.29 5.35
C PRO A 49 2.00 -24.32 5.65
N ALA A 50 1.05 -24.46 4.73
CA ALA A 50 -0.11 -25.35 4.89
C ALA A 50 -0.78 -25.65 3.53
N PRO A 51 -1.67 -26.66 3.45
CA PRO A 51 -2.54 -26.84 2.30
C PRO A 51 -3.32 -25.56 1.99
N THR A 52 -3.51 -25.22 0.72
CA THR A 52 -3.94 -23.87 0.30
C THR A 52 -5.23 -23.36 0.96
N HIS A 53 -6.27 -24.21 1.05
CA HIS A 53 -7.50 -23.86 1.78
C HIS A 53 -7.22 -23.50 3.24
N THR A 54 -6.41 -24.34 3.91
CA THR A 54 -6.03 -24.13 5.32
C THR A 54 -5.14 -22.91 5.49
N PHE A 55 -4.23 -22.65 4.55
CA PHE A 55 -3.36 -21.48 4.59
C PHE A 55 -4.16 -20.18 4.49
N ILE A 56 -5.07 -20.07 3.51
CA ILE A 56 -5.93 -18.90 3.33
C ILE A 56 -6.81 -18.68 4.58
N GLU A 57 -7.37 -19.74 5.14
CA GLU A 57 -8.19 -19.67 6.35
C GLU A 57 -7.36 -19.22 7.56
N ASN A 58 -6.21 -19.84 7.82
CA ASN A 58 -5.31 -19.48 8.92
C ASN A 58 -4.84 -18.02 8.82
N LEU A 59 -4.47 -17.58 7.62
CA LEU A 59 -4.07 -16.20 7.36
C LEU A 59 -5.23 -15.24 7.65
N THR A 60 -6.43 -15.54 7.13
CA THR A 60 -7.61 -14.70 7.31
C THR A 60 -8.02 -14.59 8.79
N VAL A 61 -8.05 -15.72 9.50
CA VAL A 61 -8.33 -15.77 10.94
C VAL A 61 -7.30 -14.95 11.72
N ALA A 62 -6.01 -15.13 11.43
CA ALA A 62 -4.94 -14.41 12.12
C ALA A 62 -5.02 -12.89 11.90
N ILE A 63 -5.32 -12.44 10.68
CA ILE A 63 -5.50 -11.00 10.38
C ILE A 63 -6.75 -10.46 11.08
N TYR A 64 -7.88 -11.16 10.97
CA TYR A 64 -9.15 -10.73 11.56
C TYR A 64 -9.06 -10.61 13.08
N SER A 65 -8.53 -11.63 13.77
CA SER A 65 -8.37 -11.60 15.22
C SER A 65 -7.47 -10.46 15.67
N GLN A 66 -6.35 -10.21 14.99
CA GLN A 66 -5.47 -9.09 15.33
C GLN A 66 -6.10 -7.73 15.06
N ALA A 67 -6.78 -7.56 13.92
CA ALA A 67 -7.50 -6.32 13.62
C ALA A 67 -8.61 -6.06 14.65
N GLN A 68 -9.38 -7.09 15.02
CA GLN A 68 -10.44 -6.98 16.03
C GLN A 68 -9.90 -6.64 17.42
N GLN A 69 -8.79 -7.25 17.84
CA GLN A 69 -8.11 -6.93 19.10
C GLN A 69 -7.70 -5.45 19.20
N MET A 70 -7.39 -4.81 18.07
CA MET A 70 -7.09 -3.38 18.00
C MET A 70 -8.34 -2.49 17.95
N GLY A 71 -9.55 -3.06 17.87
CA GLY A 71 -10.81 -2.32 17.70
C GLY A 71 -11.24 -2.14 16.25
N GLY A 72 -10.67 -2.90 15.33
CA GLY A 72 -10.97 -2.88 13.91
C GLY A 72 -12.38 -3.35 13.59
N LYS A 73 -13.00 -2.74 12.57
CA LYS A 73 -14.38 -3.03 12.15
C LYS A 73 -14.47 -3.71 10.78
N VAL A 74 -13.35 -4.01 10.15
CA VAL A 74 -13.33 -4.66 8.84
C VAL A 74 -13.91 -6.08 8.98
N PRO A 75 -14.97 -6.45 8.23
CA PRO A 75 -15.57 -7.77 8.35
C PRO A 75 -14.62 -8.89 7.90
N TYR A 76 -14.80 -10.07 8.50
CA TYR A 76 -14.07 -11.29 8.11
C TYR A 76 -14.18 -11.58 6.62
N THR A 77 -15.37 -11.42 6.03
CA THR A 77 -15.61 -11.68 4.61
C THR A 77 -14.73 -10.80 3.72
N ILE A 78 -14.59 -9.52 4.06
CA ILE A 78 -13.76 -8.57 3.30
C ILE A 78 -12.28 -8.95 3.37
N ILE A 79 -11.79 -9.29 4.57
CA ILE A 79 -10.42 -9.76 4.75
C ILE A 79 -10.19 -11.03 3.94
N ARG A 80 -11.14 -11.97 3.97
CA ARG A 80 -11.03 -13.23 3.24
C ARG A 80 -10.97 -13.02 1.73
N GLU A 81 -11.82 -12.17 1.16
CA GLU A 81 -11.82 -11.88 -0.28
C GLU A 81 -10.46 -11.29 -0.73
N VAL A 82 -9.83 -10.46 0.11
CA VAL A 82 -8.50 -9.92 -0.23
C VAL A 82 -7.38 -10.96 -0.02
N SER A 83 -7.46 -11.78 1.03
CA SER A 83 -6.51 -12.88 1.27
C SER A 83 -6.55 -13.94 0.16
N GLU A 84 -7.72 -14.25 -0.39
CA GLU A 84 -7.86 -15.19 -1.52
C GLU A 84 -7.07 -14.70 -2.76
N ASN A 85 -6.83 -13.40 -2.92
CA ASN A 85 -6.09 -12.86 -4.05
C ASN A 85 -4.60 -13.26 -4.08
N PHE A 86 -4.02 -13.68 -2.95
CA PHE A 86 -2.62 -14.14 -2.92
C PHE A 86 -2.37 -15.38 -3.80
N ILE A 87 -3.42 -16.11 -4.17
CA ILE A 87 -3.31 -17.21 -5.13
C ILE A 87 -2.83 -16.72 -6.51
N HIS A 88 -3.21 -15.51 -6.93
CA HIS A 88 -2.73 -14.89 -8.17
C HIS A 88 -1.24 -14.54 -8.09
N ALA A 89 -0.76 -14.27 -6.87
CA ALA A 89 0.64 -14.02 -6.58
C ALA A 89 1.46 -15.31 -6.34
N GLN A 90 0.85 -16.49 -6.50
CA GLN A 90 1.48 -17.76 -6.15
C GLN A 90 1.99 -17.78 -4.70
N PHE A 91 1.32 -17.02 -3.82
CA PHE A 91 1.69 -16.83 -2.41
C PHE A 91 3.14 -16.34 -2.18
N LYS A 92 3.73 -15.63 -3.14
CA LYS A 92 5.11 -15.12 -3.04
C LYS A 92 5.22 -13.95 -2.07
N GLU A 93 6.07 -14.10 -1.04
CA GLU A 93 6.46 -13.07 -0.07
C GLU A 93 5.28 -12.26 0.48
N ILE A 94 4.35 -12.95 1.16
CA ILE A 94 3.15 -12.33 1.72
C ILE A 94 3.48 -11.50 2.96
N ILE A 95 3.13 -10.22 2.90
CA ILE A 95 3.22 -9.30 4.02
C ILE A 95 1.88 -8.60 4.21
N VAL A 96 1.30 -8.72 5.39
CA VAL A 96 0.08 -8.01 5.77
C VAL A 96 0.40 -7.01 6.87
N SER A 97 0.02 -5.74 6.71
CA SER A 97 0.16 -4.71 7.73
C SER A 97 -1.21 -4.33 8.29
N ILE A 98 -1.35 -4.29 9.61
CA ILE A 98 -2.57 -3.85 10.30
C ILE A 98 -2.28 -2.52 10.98
N LEU A 99 -3.05 -1.49 10.62
CA LEU A 99 -2.87 -0.09 11.03
C LEU A 99 -4.19 0.50 11.53
N ASP A 100 -4.13 1.75 12.00
CA ASP A 100 -5.29 2.58 12.37
C ASP A 100 -6.29 1.86 13.29
N LYS A 101 -5.75 1.25 14.37
CA LYS A 101 -6.54 0.49 15.33
C LYS A 101 -7.34 -0.64 14.66
N GLY A 102 -6.71 -1.32 13.70
CA GLY A 102 -7.31 -2.44 12.97
C GLY A 102 -8.30 -2.04 11.88
N ASN A 103 -8.46 -0.74 11.59
CA ASN A 103 -9.38 -0.27 10.56
C ASN A 103 -8.74 -0.09 9.19
N THR A 104 -7.42 -0.18 9.09
CA THR A 104 -6.69 -0.20 7.82
C THR A 104 -5.85 -1.47 7.74
N ILE A 105 -6.00 -2.21 6.66
CA ILE A 105 -5.25 -3.45 6.42
C ILE A 105 -4.63 -3.37 5.03
N ARG A 106 -3.32 -3.57 4.95
CA ARG A 106 -2.56 -3.56 3.70
C ARG A 106 -2.02 -4.94 3.42
N PHE A 107 -2.33 -5.48 2.25
CA PHE A 107 -1.94 -6.80 1.76
C PHE A 107 -0.91 -6.60 0.65
N ALA A 108 0.30 -7.13 0.83
CA ALA A 108 1.38 -7.01 -0.14
C ALA A 108 1.94 -8.38 -0.50
N ASP A 109 2.31 -8.55 -1.76
CA ASP A 109 2.96 -9.73 -2.30
C ASP A 109 4.12 -9.36 -3.23
N GLN A 110 4.94 -10.35 -3.60
CA GLN A 110 5.94 -10.24 -4.68
C GLN A 110 5.63 -11.16 -5.87
N GLY A 111 4.34 -11.31 -6.18
CA GLY A 111 3.84 -12.02 -7.34
C GLY A 111 4.05 -11.25 -8.65
N PRO A 112 3.35 -11.64 -9.74
CA PRO A 112 3.45 -10.97 -11.04
C PRO A 112 2.78 -9.58 -11.08
N GLY A 113 2.04 -9.21 -10.03
CA GLY A 113 1.28 -7.96 -9.97
C GLY A 113 -0.05 -8.00 -10.73
N ILE A 114 -0.72 -6.85 -10.82
CA ILE A 114 -2.02 -6.70 -11.47
C ILE A 114 -1.89 -5.74 -12.66
N GLU A 115 -1.95 -6.28 -13.88
CA GLU A 115 -1.81 -5.50 -15.12
C GLU A 115 -2.92 -4.46 -15.29
N LYS A 116 -4.19 -4.86 -15.11
CA LYS A 116 -5.38 -4.01 -15.34
C LYS A 116 -6.15 -3.79 -14.04
N LYS A 117 -5.57 -2.98 -13.15
CA LYS A 117 -6.09 -2.70 -11.79
C LYS A 117 -7.53 -2.19 -11.78
N ASP A 118 -7.90 -1.34 -12.74
CA ASP A 118 -9.28 -0.82 -12.86
C ASP A 118 -10.27 -1.94 -13.20
N LYS A 119 -9.88 -2.86 -14.09
CA LYS A 119 -10.75 -3.98 -14.50
C LYS A 119 -10.88 -5.03 -13.42
N ALA A 120 -9.84 -5.24 -12.61
CA ALA A 120 -9.87 -6.19 -11.49
C ALA A 120 -10.96 -5.86 -10.45
N GLN A 121 -11.42 -4.61 -10.41
CA GLN A 121 -12.48 -4.14 -9.51
C GLN A 121 -13.88 -4.18 -10.14
N LEU A 122 -14.01 -4.58 -11.42
CA LEU A 122 -15.28 -4.65 -12.12
C LEU A 122 -15.88 -6.07 -12.07
N PRO A 123 -17.20 -6.23 -11.89
CA PRO A 123 -17.84 -7.54 -11.92
C PRO A 123 -17.57 -8.31 -13.21
N GLY A 124 -17.32 -9.62 -13.09
CA GLY A 124 -17.15 -10.53 -14.22
C GLY A 124 -15.75 -10.54 -14.85
N PHE A 125 -14.84 -9.68 -14.39
CA PHE A 125 -13.42 -9.78 -14.75
C PHE A 125 -12.68 -10.65 -13.72
N SER A 126 -12.01 -11.69 -14.20
CA SER A 126 -11.19 -12.56 -13.37
C SER A 126 -9.99 -13.08 -14.15
N SER A 127 -8.83 -13.09 -13.50
CA SER A 127 -7.63 -13.78 -13.98
C SER A 127 -7.51 -15.20 -13.40
N ALA A 128 -8.51 -15.69 -12.65
CA ALA A 128 -8.46 -16.99 -12.01
C ALA A 128 -8.55 -18.13 -13.03
N THR A 129 -7.51 -18.97 -13.06
CA THR A 129 -7.48 -20.20 -13.87
C THR A 129 -8.37 -21.29 -13.26
N THR A 130 -8.66 -22.35 -14.02
CA THR A 130 -9.44 -23.49 -13.50
C THR A 130 -8.81 -24.12 -12.26
N GLN A 131 -7.48 -24.24 -12.22
CA GLN A 131 -6.73 -24.78 -11.07
C GLN A 131 -6.92 -23.92 -9.81
N MET A 132 -6.89 -22.59 -9.95
CA MET A 132 -7.10 -21.68 -8.81
C MET A 132 -8.50 -21.83 -8.22
N LYS A 133 -9.53 -22.03 -9.07
CA LYS A 133 -10.94 -22.13 -8.67
C LYS A 133 -11.26 -23.36 -7.81
N GLU A 134 -10.36 -24.33 -7.69
CA GLU A 134 -10.49 -25.42 -6.72
C GLU A 134 -10.24 -24.94 -5.28
N TYR A 135 -9.53 -23.82 -5.12
CA TYR A 135 -9.08 -23.27 -3.84
C TYR A 135 -9.74 -21.94 -3.46
N ILE A 136 -10.29 -21.22 -4.43
CA ILE A 136 -10.98 -19.93 -4.21
C ILE A 136 -12.39 -19.96 -4.79
N ARG A 137 -13.29 -19.11 -4.29
CA ARG A 137 -14.71 -19.12 -4.71
C ARG A 137 -14.95 -18.60 -6.13
N GLY A 138 -14.00 -17.83 -6.68
CA GLY A 138 -13.59 -17.97 -8.09
C GLY A 138 -14.56 -17.60 -9.23
N VAL A 139 -15.32 -16.50 -9.16
CA VAL A 139 -16.04 -15.93 -10.34
C VAL A 139 -15.64 -14.50 -10.72
N GLY A 140 -14.61 -13.92 -10.07
CA GLY A 140 -14.23 -12.51 -10.29
C GLY A 140 -15.13 -11.51 -9.54
N SER A 141 -15.73 -11.94 -8.43
CA SER A 141 -16.60 -11.10 -7.60
C SER A 141 -15.92 -10.49 -6.38
N GLY A 142 -14.76 -10.99 -5.96
CA GLY A 142 -14.16 -10.65 -4.66
C GLY A 142 -13.86 -9.16 -4.50
N LEU A 143 -12.98 -8.60 -5.34
CA LEU A 143 -12.66 -7.17 -5.30
C LEU A 143 -13.88 -6.25 -5.57
N PRO A 144 -14.80 -6.57 -6.51
CA PRO A 144 -16.07 -5.84 -6.63
C PRO A 144 -16.90 -5.80 -5.34
N ILE A 145 -17.04 -6.93 -4.64
CA ILE A 145 -17.79 -7.01 -3.37
C ILE A 145 -17.09 -6.17 -2.29
N VAL A 146 -15.76 -6.26 -2.21
CA VAL A 146 -14.95 -5.48 -1.27
C VAL A 146 -15.13 -3.98 -1.52
N ARG A 147 -15.07 -3.56 -2.79
CA ARG A 147 -15.27 -2.17 -3.20
C ARG A 147 -16.67 -1.67 -2.82
N GLU A 148 -17.72 -2.44 -3.11
CA GLU A 148 -19.10 -2.06 -2.80
C GLU A 148 -19.33 -1.93 -1.28
N TYR A 149 -18.82 -2.88 -0.50
CA TYR A 149 -18.90 -2.83 0.95
C TYR A 149 -18.18 -1.60 1.52
N LEU A 150 -16.96 -1.32 1.06
CA LEU A 150 -16.18 -0.18 1.52
C LEU A 150 -16.84 1.13 1.11
N ASN A 151 -17.34 1.25 -0.12
CA ASN A 151 -18.07 2.45 -0.57
C ASN A 151 -19.30 2.75 0.30
N SER A 152 -20.13 1.73 0.58
CA SER A 152 -21.31 1.89 1.45
C SER A 152 -20.95 2.21 2.90
N SER A 153 -19.78 1.75 3.36
CA SER A 153 -19.25 2.00 4.71
C SER A 153 -18.38 3.25 4.82
N HIS A 154 -18.31 4.09 3.77
CA HIS A 154 -17.42 5.26 3.68
C HIS A 154 -15.93 4.93 3.89
N GLY A 155 -15.56 3.70 3.56
CA GLY A 155 -14.18 3.21 3.50
C GLY A 155 -13.58 3.37 2.11
N THR A 156 -12.34 2.92 1.97
CA THR A 156 -11.58 2.99 0.72
C THR A 156 -10.87 1.68 0.41
N ILE A 157 -10.75 1.37 -0.89
CA ILE A 157 -9.86 0.35 -1.41
C ILE A 157 -8.89 1.00 -2.40
N THR A 158 -7.62 0.66 -2.29
CA THR A 158 -6.58 1.05 -3.26
C THR A 158 -5.80 -0.18 -3.69
N ILE A 159 -5.33 -0.16 -4.94
CA ILE A 159 -4.51 -1.21 -5.54
C ILE A 159 -3.33 -0.51 -6.20
N GLU A 160 -2.12 -0.83 -5.74
CA GLU A 160 -0.87 -0.24 -6.17
C GLU A 160 0.09 -1.34 -6.62
N ASP A 161 1.11 -0.97 -7.40
CA ASP A 161 2.23 -1.87 -7.67
C ASP A 161 3.17 -1.90 -6.46
N ASN A 162 3.69 -3.07 -6.12
CA ASN A 162 4.75 -3.16 -5.13
C ASN A 162 6.09 -2.67 -5.74
N LEU A 163 7.01 -2.17 -4.91
CA LEU A 163 8.20 -1.42 -5.35
C LEU A 163 9.08 -2.17 -6.35
N THR A 164 9.11 -3.50 -6.28
CA THR A 164 9.87 -4.36 -7.20
C THR A 164 8.93 -5.08 -8.16
N THR A 165 8.08 -5.94 -7.62
CA THR A 165 7.13 -6.80 -8.32
C THR A 165 6.03 -7.19 -7.35
N GLY A 166 4.83 -7.45 -7.86
CA GLY A 166 3.66 -7.80 -7.06
C GLY A 166 2.68 -6.65 -6.90
N ALA A 167 1.67 -6.84 -6.06
CA ALA A 167 0.63 -5.85 -5.81
C ALA A 167 0.57 -5.47 -4.32
N VAL A 168 0.05 -4.28 -4.06
CA VAL A 168 -0.31 -3.82 -2.73
C VAL A 168 -1.79 -3.43 -2.74
N ILE A 169 -2.60 -4.15 -1.98
CA ILE A 169 -4.03 -3.85 -1.80
C ILE A 169 -4.23 -3.28 -0.41
N THR A 170 -4.71 -2.04 -0.31
CA THR A 170 -5.04 -1.44 0.99
C THR A 170 -6.55 -1.26 1.10
N ILE A 171 -7.13 -1.81 2.17
CA ILE A 171 -8.53 -1.57 2.56
C ILE A 171 -8.55 -0.74 3.84
N SER A 172 -9.47 0.22 3.92
CA SER A 172 -9.62 1.06 5.10
C SER A 172 -11.08 1.40 5.38
N LEU A 173 -11.51 1.20 6.63
CA LEU A 173 -12.74 1.73 7.22
C LEU A 173 -12.48 2.90 8.15
N SER A 174 -11.21 3.31 8.28
CA SER A 174 -10.87 4.54 8.96
C SER A 174 -11.50 5.66 8.17
N GLN A 175 -12.58 6.23 8.70
CA GLN A 175 -12.97 7.56 8.28
C GLN A 175 -11.74 8.43 8.51
N ASN A 176 -11.05 8.80 7.42
CA ASN A 176 -10.68 10.19 7.34
C ASN A 176 -11.96 10.93 7.73
N ARG A 177 -11.91 11.76 8.77
CA ARG A 177 -12.98 12.72 9.01
C ARG A 177 -13.01 13.62 7.77
N THR A 178 -13.77 13.18 6.79
CA THR A 178 -14.13 13.80 5.53
C THR A 178 -15.64 13.67 5.42
N THR A 179 -16.31 14.24 6.42
CA THR A 179 -17.71 14.66 6.31
C THR A 179 -17.78 16.05 6.91
N ASP A 180 -17.37 17.04 6.12
CA ASP A 180 -18.09 18.30 6.13
C ASP A 180 -18.66 18.45 4.70
N PRO A 181 -19.99 18.32 4.48
CA PRO A 181 -20.60 18.30 3.15
C PRO A 181 -20.59 19.64 2.40
N ALA A 182 -19.83 20.63 2.85
CA ALA A 182 -19.79 21.94 2.24
C ALA A 182 -18.43 22.19 1.58
N GLN A 183 -18.45 22.20 0.25
CA GLN A 183 -17.42 22.71 -0.68
C GLN A 183 -16.40 21.68 -1.16
N GLY A 184 -16.66 21.20 -2.39
CA GLY A 184 -15.75 20.40 -3.19
C GLY A 184 -14.44 21.13 -3.48
N LYS A 185 -13.44 20.87 -2.65
CA LYS A 185 -12.03 21.04 -3.00
C LYS A 185 -11.35 19.68 -2.88
N THR A 186 -10.81 19.21 -4.00
CA THR A 186 -9.95 18.04 -4.14
C THR A 186 -8.89 18.06 -3.03
N ARG A 187 -8.96 17.16 -2.05
CA ARG A 187 -7.94 17.08 -0.99
C ARG A 187 -6.66 16.49 -1.59
N ILE A 188 -5.65 17.34 -1.70
CA ILE A 188 -4.31 17.03 -2.21
C ILE A 188 -3.65 16.00 -1.26
N PRO A 189 -2.97 14.94 -1.77
CA PRO A 189 -2.32 13.92 -0.95
C PRO A 189 -1.33 14.55 0.03
N VAL A 190 -1.48 14.33 1.34
CA VAL A 190 -0.51 14.82 2.34
C VAL A 190 0.78 14.02 2.16
N PRO A 191 1.92 14.65 1.81
CA PRO A 191 3.18 13.92 1.67
C PRO A 191 3.62 13.36 3.02
N PHE A 192 4.35 12.24 3.00
CA PHE A 192 4.93 11.68 4.21
C PHE A 192 5.99 12.63 4.78
N LEU A 193 5.62 13.36 5.83
CA LEU A 193 6.51 14.31 6.49
C LEU A 193 7.32 13.63 7.61
N ASN A 194 8.64 13.78 7.55
CA ASN A 194 9.53 13.40 8.64
C ASN A 194 9.49 14.41 9.81
N ASP A 195 10.04 14.05 10.97
CA ASP A 195 9.95 14.87 12.19
C ASP A 195 10.50 16.28 12.00
N ARG A 196 11.59 16.43 11.23
CA ARG A 196 12.21 17.74 10.98
C ARG A 196 11.31 18.62 10.14
N GLN A 197 10.69 18.06 9.11
CA GLN A 197 9.73 18.77 8.28
C GLN A 197 8.50 19.20 9.09
N ARG A 198 8.00 18.34 10.00
CA ARG A 198 6.91 18.69 10.92
C ARG A 198 7.29 19.82 11.87
N GLN A 199 8.50 19.77 12.43
CA GLN A 199 9.03 20.84 13.29
C GLN A 199 9.15 22.17 12.54
N ILE A 200 9.62 22.15 11.29
CA ILE A 200 9.72 23.35 10.45
C ILE A 200 8.33 23.90 10.11
N ILE A 201 7.36 23.04 9.76
CA ILE A 201 5.98 23.46 9.47
C ILE A 201 5.33 24.09 10.71
N ASN A 202 5.47 23.46 11.87
CA ASN A 202 4.93 23.98 13.13
C ASN A 202 5.59 25.30 13.55
N LEU A 203 6.88 25.47 13.27
CA LEU A 203 7.55 26.74 13.52
C LEU A 203 7.02 27.85 12.59
N LEU A 204 6.83 27.54 11.30
CA LEU A 204 6.33 28.48 10.30
C LEU A 204 4.81 28.75 10.39
N SER A 205 4.07 27.99 11.20
CA SER A 205 2.66 28.30 11.50
C SER A 205 2.50 29.28 12.65
N ILE A 206 3.50 29.36 13.51
CA ILE A 206 3.59 30.33 14.61
C ILE A 206 4.23 31.64 14.10
N GLU A 207 5.28 31.51 13.28
CA GLU A 207 6.06 32.65 12.75
C GLU A 207 5.74 32.92 11.28
N ASP A 208 5.27 34.13 10.97
CA ASP A 208 4.74 34.48 9.65
C ASP A 208 5.76 34.39 8.51
N ALA A 209 7.07 34.54 8.78
CA ALA A 209 8.13 34.38 7.79
C ALA A 209 9.53 34.21 8.41
N LEU A 210 10.22 33.11 8.09
CA LEU A 210 11.57 32.84 8.61
C LEU A 210 12.59 32.53 7.51
N GLY A 211 13.82 33.01 7.68
CA GLY A 211 14.98 32.63 6.88
C GLY A 211 15.57 31.29 7.33
N VAL A 212 16.33 30.62 6.44
CA VAL A 212 16.94 29.31 6.71
C VAL A 212 17.81 29.33 7.98
N THR A 213 18.59 30.39 8.19
CA THR A 213 19.43 30.55 9.39
C THR A 213 18.62 30.76 10.66
N GLU A 214 17.49 31.49 10.59
CA GLU A 214 16.58 31.68 11.73
C GLU A 214 15.98 30.31 12.15
N ILE A 215 15.53 29.51 11.17
CA ILE A 215 14.98 28.16 11.39
C ILE A 215 16.03 27.22 11.98
N THR A 216 17.26 27.23 11.45
CA THR A 216 18.39 26.44 11.97
C THR A 216 18.64 26.73 13.44
N ASN A 217 18.66 28.01 13.84
CA ASN A 217 18.93 28.42 15.21
C ASN A 217 17.77 28.08 16.16
N LEU A 218 16.52 28.30 15.72
CA LEU A 218 15.33 28.07 16.54
C LEU A 218 15.06 26.57 16.78
N LEU A 219 15.32 25.72 15.79
CA LEU A 219 15.11 24.27 15.90
C LEU A 219 16.38 23.50 16.30
N ASN A 220 17.53 24.17 16.38
CA ASN A 220 18.84 23.55 16.59
C ASN A 220 19.14 22.42 15.57
N ILE A 221 18.81 22.67 14.29
CA ILE A 221 19.01 21.72 13.18
C ILE A 221 20.16 22.23 12.29
N PRO A 222 21.14 21.37 11.90
CA PRO A 222 22.24 21.79 11.02
C PRO A 222 21.77 22.44 9.72
N LEU A 223 22.47 23.49 9.27
CA LEU A 223 22.10 24.31 8.10
C LEU A 223 21.86 23.48 6.82
N SER A 224 22.70 22.47 6.57
CA SER A 224 22.56 21.57 5.43
C SER A 224 21.27 20.75 5.48
N SER A 225 20.89 20.28 6.68
CA SER A 225 19.67 19.51 6.91
C SER A 225 18.42 20.38 6.81
N THR A 226 18.48 21.61 7.35
CA THR A 226 17.40 22.59 7.23
C THR A 226 17.19 22.98 5.77
N HIS A 227 18.27 23.22 5.02
CA HIS A 227 18.18 23.52 3.59
C HIS A 227 17.55 22.36 2.81
N LYS A 228 17.98 21.12 3.05
CA LYS A 228 17.40 19.94 2.39
C LYS A 228 15.90 19.79 2.69
N ALA A 229 15.51 19.89 3.95
CA ALA A 229 14.11 19.79 4.35
C ALA A 229 13.24 20.90 3.74
N LEU A 230 13.76 22.13 3.65
CA LEU A 230 13.05 23.23 3.01
C LEU A 230 12.89 23.05 1.50
N VAL A 231 13.89 22.50 0.80
CA VAL A 231 13.77 22.17 -0.62
C VAL A 231 12.67 21.14 -0.85
N GLU A 232 12.64 20.07 -0.06
CA GLU A 232 11.60 19.04 -0.16
C GLU A 232 10.20 19.60 0.15
N LEU A 233 10.08 20.52 1.12
CA LEU A 233 8.81 21.19 1.44
C LEU A 233 8.37 22.20 0.37
N GLU A 234 9.32 22.83 -0.33
CA GLU A 234 9.05 23.69 -1.48
C GLU A 234 8.57 22.88 -2.69
N GLU A 235 9.24 21.78 -3.01
CA GLU A 235 8.85 20.86 -4.09
C GLU A 235 7.47 20.24 -3.83
N ALA A 236 7.14 19.97 -2.56
CA ALA A 236 5.83 19.50 -2.14
C ALA A 236 4.76 20.61 -2.11
N GLY A 237 5.11 21.87 -2.41
CA GLY A 237 4.18 23.00 -2.40
C GLY A 237 3.66 23.40 -1.01
N ILE A 238 4.32 22.95 0.06
CA ILE A 238 3.93 23.22 1.46
C ILE A 238 4.48 24.57 1.92
N VAL A 239 5.68 24.91 1.44
CA VAL A 239 6.39 26.14 1.79
C VAL A 239 6.74 26.88 0.49
N GLU A 240 6.71 28.21 0.52
CA GLU A 240 7.20 29.03 -0.59
C GLU A 240 8.23 30.07 -0.15
N LYS A 241 9.06 30.53 -1.11
CA LYS A 241 10.00 31.62 -0.89
C LYS A 241 9.33 32.96 -1.16
N THR A 242 9.46 33.88 -0.22
CA THR A 242 9.14 35.28 -0.43
C THR A 242 10.22 35.99 -1.24
N ALA A 243 9.92 37.20 -1.74
CA ALA A 243 10.88 38.06 -2.42
C ALA A 243 12.14 38.39 -1.57
N ARG A 244 12.07 38.21 -0.24
CA ARG A 244 13.18 38.43 0.70
C ARG A 244 13.91 37.14 1.09
N GLN A 245 13.75 36.04 0.34
CA GLN A 245 14.34 34.72 0.63
C GLN A 245 13.89 34.09 1.97
N LYS A 246 12.88 34.65 2.65
CA LYS A 246 12.22 34.01 3.79
C LYS A 246 11.21 32.97 3.31
N ARG A 247 10.90 32.01 4.18
CA ARG A 247 9.95 30.92 3.97
C ARG A 247 8.67 31.19 4.71
N ILE A 248 7.56 30.92 4.04
CA ILE A 248 6.20 31.02 4.58
C ILE A 248 5.43 29.76 4.21
N LEU A 249 4.45 29.38 5.03
CA LEU A 249 3.51 28.32 4.67
C LEU A 249 2.60 28.81 3.55
N THR A 250 2.47 27.99 2.51
CA THR A 250 1.43 28.16 1.48
C THR A 250 0.06 27.90 2.11
N GLN A 251 -1.02 28.18 1.38
CA GLN A 251 -2.37 27.79 1.84
C GLN A 251 -2.46 26.29 2.13
N TYR A 252 -1.81 25.47 1.30
CA TYR A 252 -1.71 24.03 1.48
C TYR A 252 -0.87 23.66 2.72
N GLY A 253 0.25 24.35 2.96
CA GLY A 253 1.06 24.13 4.16
C GLY A 253 0.37 24.54 5.47
N LYS A 254 -0.46 25.58 5.45
CA LYS A 254 -1.30 25.98 6.61
C LYS A 254 -2.35 24.93 6.94
N GLU A 255 -3.00 24.38 5.91
CA GLU A 255 -3.93 23.26 6.07
C GLU A 255 -3.24 22.03 6.68
N ILE A 256 -2.04 21.69 6.20
CA ILE A 256 -1.24 20.61 6.80
C ILE A 256 -0.88 20.92 8.24
N SER A 257 -0.35 22.11 8.55
CA SER A 257 0.01 22.47 9.93
C SER A 257 -1.16 22.34 10.91
N SER A 258 -2.37 22.68 10.48
CA SER A 258 -3.57 22.55 11.31
C SER A 258 -3.93 21.09 11.65
N THR A 259 -3.49 20.14 10.82
CA THR A 259 -3.66 18.70 11.06
C THR A 259 -2.52 18.07 11.87
N LEU A 260 -1.42 18.80 12.07
CA LEU A 260 -0.24 18.36 12.83
C LEU A 260 -0.27 18.83 14.30
N SER A 261 -1.26 19.63 14.69
CA SER A 261 -1.44 20.20 16.04
C SER A 261 -2.11 19.24 17.01
#